data_AF-A0A2M6ZLA5-F1
#
_entry.id   AF-A0A2M6ZLA5-F1
#
_cell.length_a   1.000
_cell.length_b   1.000
_cell.length_c   1.000
_cell.angle_alpha   90.00
_cell.angle_beta   90.00
_cell.angle_gamma   90.00
#
_symmetry.space_group_name_H-M   'P 1'
#
loop_
_entity.id
_entity.type
_entity.pdbx_description
1 polymer ?
#
loop_
_entity_poly.entity_id
_entity_poly.type
_entity_poly.pdbx_seq_one_letter_code
_entity_poly.pdbx_strand_id
1 'polypeptide(L)' 'MRRLGFEGPFSGTRHQFMVFHQSRLAIPSNTEYSVRQLRLMIEEVEAVIKRKITAAEWSGL' A
#
# COMPACT_ATOMS: atom_id res chain seq x y z
N MET A 1 0.81 -7.63 -2.85
CA MET A 1 0.90 -6.29 -3.50
C MET A 1 1.33 -6.27 -4.98
N ARG A 2 2.33 -7.02 -5.44
CA ARG A 2 2.73 -7.05 -6.88
C ARG A 2 1.59 -7.44 -7.82
N ARG A 3 0.69 -8.31 -7.35
CA ARG A 3 -0.56 -8.71 -8.05
C ARG A 3 -1.51 -7.54 -8.33
N LEU A 4 -1.45 -6.47 -7.53
CA LEU A 4 -2.21 -5.24 -7.76
C LEU A 4 -1.52 -4.28 -8.74
N GLY A 5 -0.32 -4.61 -9.24
CA GLY A 5 0.47 -3.73 -10.11
C GLY A 5 1.40 -2.76 -9.37
N PHE A 6 1.61 -2.95 -8.06
CA PHE A 6 2.61 -2.18 -7.31
C PHE A 6 4.03 -2.71 -7.57
N GLU A 7 4.93 -1.80 -7.92
CA GLU A 7 6.37 -2.02 -8.06
C GLU A 7 7.10 -1.70 -6.74
N GLY A 8 8.17 -2.45 -6.47
CA GLY A 8 8.95 -2.36 -5.23
C GLY A 8 8.83 -3.62 -4.32
N PRO A 9 9.09 -3.50 -3.01
CA PRO A 9 9.38 -2.27 -2.26
C PRO A 9 10.77 -1.69 -2.59
N PHE A 10 10.84 -0.38 -2.77
CA PHE A 10 12.08 0.36 -2.89
C PHE A 10 12.49 0.90 -1.52
N SER A 11 13.75 0.67 -1.14
CA SER A 11 14.29 1.21 0.10
C SER A 11 14.77 2.64 -0.10
N GLY A 12 14.09 3.61 0.51
CA GLY A 12 14.61 4.96 0.68
C GLY A 12 15.57 5.03 1.88
N THR A 13 16.12 6.23 2.13
CA THR A 13 17.11 6.47 3.20
C THR A 13 16.54 6.32 4.62
N ARG A 14 15.22 6.42 4.79
CA ARG A 14 14.53 6.31 6.10
C ARG A 14 13.31 5.40 6.10
N HIS A 15 12.62 5.25 4.97
CA HIS A 15 11.42 4.43 4.86
C HIS A 15 11.38 3.71 3.51
N GLN A 16 10.70 2.56 3.49
CA GLN A 16 10.40 1.85 2.25
C GLN A 16 9.20 2.48 1.55
N PHE A 17 9.11 2.31 0.24
CA PHE A 17 7.98 2.78 -0.54
C PHE A 17 7.66 1.85 -1.70
N MET A 18 6.40 1.85 -2.11
CA MET A 18 5.92 1.15 -3.31
C MET A 18 5.48 2.17 -4.34
N VAL A 19 5.61 1.83 -5.60
CA VAL A 19 5.19 2.69 -6.72
C VAL A 19 4.06 2.00 -7.45
N PHE A 20 2.98 2.73 -7.73
CA PHE A 20 1.91 2.30 -8.61
C PHE A 20 1.76 3.33 -9.73
N HIS A 21 2.28 2.97 -10.91
CA HIS A 21 2.28 3.83 -12.09
C HIS A 21 2.97 5.19 -11.85
N GLN A 22 2.23 6.26 -11.52
CA GLN A 22 2.78 7.59 -11.20
C GLN A 22 2.62 7.97 -9.72
N SER A 23 2.04 7.10 -8.90
CA SER A 23 1.80 7.33 -7.47
C SER A 23 2.78 6.55 -6.62
N ARG A 24 3.23 7.17 -5.51
CA ARG A 24 4.18 6.55 -4.57
C ARG A 24 3.54 6.44 -3.21
N LEU A 25 3.44 5.22 -2.70
CA LEU A 25 2.96 4.93 -1.35
C LEU A 25 4.15 4.71 -0.42
N ALA A 26 4.21 5.46 0.67
CA ALA A 26 5.17 5.20 1.72
C ALA A 26 4.73 3.98 2.55
N ILE A 27 5.61 3.00 2.72
CA ILE A 27 5.41 1.92 3.67
C ILE A 27 5.91 2.45 5.02
N PRO A 28 5.06 2.60 6.03
CA PRO A 28 5.52 3.00 7.34
C PRO A 28 6.42 1.90 7.90
N SER A 29 7.50 2.27 8.58
CA SER A 29 8.50 1.32 9.10
C SER A 29 8.13 0.73 10.47
N ASN A 30 6.93 1.01 10.97
CA ASN A 30 6.51 0.54 12.29
C ASN A 30 6.11 -0.94 12.23
N THR A 31 6.56 -1.71 13.21
CA THR A 31 6.21 -3.12 13.39
C THR A 31 4.75 -3.33 13.79
N GLU A 32 4.11 -2.32 14.40
CA GLU A 32 2.70 -2.35 14.79
C GLU A 32 1.95 -1.16 14.21
N TYR A 33 0.81 -1.45 13.57
CA TYR A 33 -0.08 -0.45 13.00
C TYR A 33 -1.34 -0.33 13.83
N SER A 34 -1.77 0.89 14.11
CA SER A 34 -3.12 1.10 14.61
C SER A 34 -4.14 0.74 13.52
N VAL A 35 -5.32 0.25 13.92
CA VAL A 35 -6.44 -0.03 13.00
C VAL A 35 -6.79 1.20 12.16
N ARG A 36 -6.68 2.39 12.75
CA ARG A 36 -6.90 3.66 12.04
C ARG A 36 -5.87 3.90 10.94
N GLN A 37 -4.59 3.67 11.20
CA GLN A 37 -3.55 3.79 10.17
C GLN A 37 -3.75 2.79 9.05
N LEU A 38 -4.05 1.53 9.39
CA LEU A 38 -4.30 0.50 8.38
C LEU A 38 -5.46 0.90 7.45
N ARG A 39 -6.55 1.43 8.02
CA ARG A 39 -7.70 1.90 7.24
C ARG A 39 -7.34 3.04 6.30
N LEU A 40 -6.59 4.03 6.78
CA LEU A 40 -6.12 5.14 5.95
C LEU A 40 -5.23 4.67 4.80
N MET A 41 -4.33 3.70 5.06
CA MET A 41 -3.48 3.12 4.01
C MET A 41 -4.30 2.39 2.95
N ILE A 42 -5.32 1.64 3.35
CA ILE A 42 -6.21 0.95 2.40
C ILE A 42 -6.98 1.99 1.58
N GLU A 43 -7.55 3.03 2.21
CA GLU A 43 -8.26 4.11 1.50
C GLU A 43 -7.35 4.85 0.50
N GLU A 44 -6.09 5.10 0.87
CA GLU A 44 -5.09 5.72 -0.01
C GLU A 44 -4.75 4.80 -1.21
N VAL A 45 -4.57 3.50 -0.96
CA VAL A 45 -4.38 2.49 -2.01
C VAL A 45 -5.58 2.47 -2.97
N GLU A 46 -6.81 2.41 -2.44
CA GLU A 46 -8.04 2.39 -3.24
C GLU A 46 -8.19 3.65 -4.10
N ALA A 47 -7.82 4.81 -3.55
CA ALA A 47 -7.81 6.08 -4.28
C ALA A 47 -6.76 6.09 -5.41
N VAL A 48 -5.56 5.56 -5.15
CA VAL A 48 -4.47 5.46 -6.13
C VAL A 48 -4.83 4.52 -7.27
N ILE A 49 -5.37 3.33 -6.98
CA ILE A 49 -5.79 2.38 -8.02
C ILE A 49 -7.14 2.75 -8.67
N LYS A 50 -7.81 3.80 -8.16
CA LYS A 50 -9.16 4.26 -8.56
C LYS A 50 -10.21 3.13 -8.57
N ARG A 51 -10.03 2.15 -7.69
CA ARG A 51 -10.86 0.95 -7.57
C ARG A 51 -10.86 0.50 -6.11
N LYS A 52 -11.97 -0.09 -5.67
CA LYS A 52 -12.04 -0.71 -4.33
C LYS A 52 -11.37 -2.07 -4.31
N ILE A 53 -10.58 -2.34 -3.28
CA ILE A 53 -10.01 -3.67 -3.02
C ILE A 53 -10.99 -4.41 -2.14
N THR A 54 -11.48 -5.56 -2.60
CA THR A 54 -12.33 -6.39 -1.75
C THR A 54 -11.48 -7.14 -0.74
N ALA A 55 -12.05 -7.44 0.44
CA ALA A 55 -11.33 -8.22 1.46
C ALA A 55 -10.83 -9.58 0.93
N ALA A 56 -11.55 -10.19 -0.01
CA ALA A 56 -11.17 -11.43 -0.67
C ALA A 56 -9.97 -11.24 -1.63
N GLU A 57 -9.87 -10.10 -2.31
CA GLU A 57 -8.71 -9.78 -3.14
C GLU A 57 -7.49 -9.48 -2.24
N TRP A 58 -7.70 -8.74 -1.15
CA TRP A 58 -6.69 -8.48 -0.12
C TRP A 58 -6.14 -9.74 0.54
N SER A 59 -6.98 -10.72 0.86
CA SER A 59 -6.54 -11.97 1.49
C SER A 59 -5.75 -12.89 0.54
N GLY A 60 -5.86 -12.69 -0.78
CA GLY A 60 -5.14 -13.46 -1.79
C GLY A 60 -3.84 -12.82 -2.32
N LEU A 61 -3.38 -11.72 -1.69
CA LEU A 61 -2.33 -10.82 -2.19
C LEU A 61 -0.93 -11.01 -1.65
#